data_AF-A0A1Z4RN61-F1
#
_entry.id   AF-A0A1Z4RN61-F1
#
_cell.length_a   1.000
_cell.length_b   1.000
_cell.length_c   1.000
_cell.angle_alpha   90.00
_cell.angle_beta   90.00
_cell.angle_gamma   90.00
#
_symmetry.space_group_name_H-M   'P 1'
#
loop_
_entity.id
_entity.type
_entity.pdbx_description
1 polymer ?
#
loop_
_entity_poly.entity_id
_entity_poly.type
_entity_poly.pdbx_seq_one_letter_code
_entity_poly.pdbx_strand_id
1 'polypeptide(L)'
;MISSKQCSKAILVVKFKQSIRMKSNRRIRGTTPEVEEAARKLRENLTLAEARLWEALSNKQLDGLRFCRQHPVGNFILDFYCPAYKLVVEIDGKIDDRQTEYDNARTNRLAEYGYKDYKI
;
A
#
# COMPACT_ATOMS: atom_id res chain seq x y z
N MET A 1 19.20 27.60 5.35
CA MET A 1 19.25 26.63 4.25
C MET A 1 18.66 25.32 4.73
N ILE A 2 17.39 25.06 4.41
CA ILE A 2 16.72 23.80 4.76
C ILE A 2 17.14 22.79 3.69
N SER A 3 17.84 21.74 4.11
CA SER A 3 18.34 20.66 3.25
C SER A 3 17.18 20.00 2.50
N SER A 4 17.35 19.82 1.19
CA SER A 4 16.39 19.23 0.24
C SER A 4 15.90 17.81 0.60
N LYS A 5 16.44 17.20 1.66
CA LYS A 5 15.99 15.91 2.20
C LYS A 5 14.78 16.02 3.16
N GLN A 6 14.38 17.22 3.55
CA GLN A 6 13.22 17.45 4.44
C GLN A 6 11.88 17.64 3.68
N CYS A 7 11.93 18.02 2.39
CA CYS A 7 10.72 18.41 1.64
C CYS A 7 9.83 17.24 1.18
N SER A 8 10.36 16.01 1.03
CA SER A 8 9.56 14.88 0.52
C SER A 8 8.89 14.04 1.63
N LYS A 9 9.28 14.19 2.89
CA LYS A 9 8.67 13.46 4.03
C LYS A 9 7.32 14.02 4.46
N ALA A 10 7.12 15.33 4.29
CA ALA A 10 5.91 16.01 4.75
C ALA A 10 4.71 15.81 3.79
N ILE A 11 4.92 15.64 2.49
CA ILE A 11 3.81 15.61 1.52
C ILE A 11 2.94 14.36 1.69
N LEU A 12 3.54 13.20 1.98
CA LEU A 12 2.77 11.97 2.21
C LEU A 12 1.89 12.15 3.45
N VAL A 13 2.47 12.53 4.60
CA VAL A 13 1.74 12.56 5.88
C VAL A 13 0.75 13.72 5.98
N VAL A 14 1.08 14.90 5.41
CA VAL A 14 0.25 16.11 5.58
C VAL A 14 -1.07 16.02 4.79
N LYS A 15 -1.13 15.29 3.67
CA LYS A 15 -2.41 15.04 2.97
C LYS A 15 -3.32 14.05 3.71
N PHE A 16 -2.79 13.15 4.56
CA PHE A 16 -3.59 12.14 5.26
C PHE A 16 -4.27 12.63 6.53
N LYS A 17 -3.79 13.74 7.15
CA LYS A 17 -4.34 14.24 8.42
C LYS A 17 -5.75 14.87 8.34
N GLN A 18 -6.29 15.17 7.16
CA GLN A 18 -7.53 15.93 7.02
C GLN A 18 -8.83 15.10 6.87
N SER A 19 -8.79 13.77 6.92
CA SER A 19 -10.02 12.95 6.80
C SER A 19 -10.12 11.91 7.90
N ILE A 20 -10.13 12.38 9.15
CA ILE A 20 -10.37 11.54 10.32
C ILE A 20 -11.87 11.53 10.61
N ARG A 21 -12.57 10.62 9.92
CA ARG A 21 -13.82 10.05 10.44
C ARG A 21 -13.68 8.55 10.28
N MET A 22 -13.46 7.85 11.38
CA MET A 22 -13.41 6.38 11.43
C MET A 22 -14.67 5.82 10.78
N LYS A 23 -14.56 5.29 9.56
CA LYS A 23 -15.69 4.68 8.84
C LYS A 23 -15.41 3.19 8.60
N SER A 24 -16.17 2.39 9.35
CA SER A 24 -16.35 0.94 9.30
C SER A 24 -15.18 0.06 9.76
N ASN A 25 -15.53 -0.87 10.67
CA ASN A 25 -14.69 -2.00 11.10
C ASN A 25 -14.63 -3.12 10.04
N ARG A 26 -15.16 -2.88 8.83
CA ARG A 26 -15.13 -3.85 7.74
C ARG A 26 -13.71 -3.94 7.21
N ARG A 27 -13.22 -5.16 7.11
CA ARG A 27 -11.97 -5.52 6.42
C ARG A 27 -12.33 -6.66 5.48
N ILE A 28 -11.66 -6.74 4.34
CA ILE A 28 -11.76 -7.91 3.49
C ILE A 28 -11.10 -9.05 4.29
N ARG A 29 -11.86 -10.11 4.54
CA ARG A 29 -11.42 -11.29 5.29
C ARG A 29 -11.23 -12.46 4.35
N GLY A 30 -10.43 -13.42 4.79
CA GLY A 30 -10.07 -14.60 4.02
C GLY A 30 -8.94 -14.27 3.05
N THR A 31 -7.99 -15.18 2.98
CA THR A 31 -6.96 -15.29 1.94
C THR A 31 -6.90 -16.77 1.58
N THR A 32 -6.49 -17.08 0.36
CA THR A 32 -6.26 -18.47 -0.03
C THR A 32 -4.79 -18.84 0.16
N PRO A 33 -4.44 -20.12 0.36
CA PRO A 33 -3.04 -20.55 0.46
C PRO A 33 -2.20 -20.10 -0.75
N GLU A 34 -2.80 -20.04 -1.94
CA GLU A 34 -2.14 -19.60 -3.17
C GLU A 34 -1.77 -18.11 -3.10
N VAL A 35 -2.65 -17.26 -2.56
CA VAL A 35 -2.40 -15.82 -2.38
C VAL A 35 -1.34 -15.57 -1.32
N GLU A 36 -1.38 -16.33 -0.22
CA GLU A 36 -0.36 -16.24 0.84
C GLU A 36 1.03 -16.66 0.32
N GLU A 37 1.09 -17.73 -0.46
CA GLU A 37 2.33 -18.22 -1.06
C GLU A 37 2.88 -17.26 -2.13
N ALA A 38 2.00 -16.70 -2.96
CA ALA A 38 2.38 -15.64 -3.90
C ALA A 38 2.94 -14.41 -3.16
N ALA A 39 2.29 -13.98 -2.08
CA ALA A 39 2.78 -12.87 -1.26
C ALA A 39 4.14 -13.18 -0.62
N ARG A 40 4.38 -14.42 -0.18
CA ARG A 40 5.69 -14.86 0.33
C ARG A 40 6.77 -14.74 -0.75
N LYS A 41 6.51 -15.24 -1.96
CA LYS A 41 7.44 -15.14 -3.10
C LYS A 41 7.75 -13.69 -3.47
N LEU A 42 6.74 -12.82 -3.48
CA LEU A 42 6.94 -11.39 -3.74
C LEU A 42 7.79 -10.72 -2.65
N ARG A 43 7.64 -11.14 -1.38
CA ARG A 43 8.51 -10.64 -0.30
C ARG A 43 9.97 -11.06 -0.45
N GLU A 44 10.23 -12.18 -1.09
CA GLU A 44 11.60 -12.66 -1.35
C GLU A 44 12.21 -11.97 -2.59
N ASN A 45 11.37 -11.51 -3.52
CA ASN A 45 11.77 -11.01 -4.83
C ASN A 45 11.29 -9.57 -5.07
N LEU A 46 11.63 -8.65 -4.16
CA LEU A 46 11.32 -7.23 -4.36
C LEU A 46 12.13 -6.66 -5.54
N THR A 47 11.49 -5.80 -6.33
CA THR A 47 12.18 -4.90 -7.25
C THR A 47 13.06 -3.91 -6.49
N LEU A 48 14.01 -3.28 -7.19
CA LEU A 48 14.88 -2.27 -6.59
C LEU A 48 14.09 -1.07 -6.03
N ALA A 49 13.01 -0.67 -6.70
CA ALA A 49 12.15 0.43 -6.26
C ALA A 49 11.42 0.07 -4.95
N GLU A 50 10.83 -1.12 -4.89
CA GLU A 50 10.18 -1.62 -3.67
C GLU A 50 11.15 -1.80 -2.52
N ALA A 51 12.35 -2.33 -2.77
CA ALA A 51 13.37 -2.50 -1.72
C ALA A 51 13.76 -1.16 -1.08
N ARG A 52 13.98 -0.13 -1.91
CA ARG A 52 14.28 1.23 -1.44
C ARG A 52 13.12 1.86 -0.66
N LEU A 53 11.89 1.70 -1.14
CA LEU A 53 10.72 2.19 -0.41
C LEU A 53 10.54 1.46 0.91
N TRP A 54 10.76 0.14 0.94
CA TRP A 54 10.68 -0.65 2.16
C TRP A 54 11.72 -0.22 3.20
N GLU A 55 12.95 0.09 2.77
CA GLU A 55 13.97 0.64 3.66
C GLU A 55 13.47 1.92 4.34
N ALA A 56 12.79 2.81 3.62
CA ALA A 56 12.24 4.05 4.18
C ALA A 56 10.99 3.87 5.06
N LEU A 57 10.19 2.82 4.84
CA LEU A 57 8.92 2.58 5.55
C LEU A 57 9.04 1.61 6.73
N SER A 58 9.98 0.69 6.67
CA SER A 58 10.20 -0.35 7.69
C SER A 58 10.56 0.27 9.05
N ASN A 59 10.44 -0.52 10.12
CA ASN A 59 10.79 -0.10 11.48
C ASN A 59 10.09 1.18 11.96
N LYS A 60 8.91 1.49 11.42
CA LYS A 60 8.12 2.68 11.75
C LYS A 60 8.86 4.00 11.53
N GLN A 61 9.79 4.02 10.57
CA GLN A 61 10.62 5.20 10.27
C GLN A 61 9.81 6.39 9.72
N LEU A 62 8.65 6.13 9.13
CA LEU A 62 7.73 7.17 8.70
C LEU A 62 6.72 7.48 9.81
N ASP A 63 6.99 8.52 10.59
CA ASP A 63 6.11 9.08 11.63
C ASP A 63 5.55 8.05 12.62
N GLY A 64 6.31 7.00 12.94
CA GLY A 64 5.89 5.94 13.85
C GLY A 64 4.85 4.98 13.26
N LEU A 65 4.50 5.12 11.98
CA LEU A 65 3.47 4.33 11.32
C LEU A 65 3.99 2.95 10.92
N ARG A 66 3.16 1.93 11.16
CA ARG A 66 3.45 0.57 10.70
C ARG A 66 3.05 0.42 9.24
N PHE A 67 3.98 -0.05 8.43
CA PHE A 67 3.73 -0.53 7.07
C PHE A 67 4.01 -2.04 6.99
N CYS A 68 3.22 -2.73 6.18
CA CYS A 68 3.44 -4.10 5.75
C CYS A 68 3.74 -4.07 4.25
N ARG A 69 4.72 -4.85 3.79
CA ARG A 69 4.97 -5.04 2.36
C ARG A 69 4.33 -6.33 1.84
N GLN A 70 3.86 -6.31 0.60
CA GLN A 70 3.26 -7.45 -0.10
C GLN A 70 2.19 -8.13 0.80
N HIS A 71 1.20 -7.34 1.22
CA HIS A 71 0.18 -7.73 2.19
C HIS A 71 -1.03 -8.37 1.48
N PRO A 72 -1.34 -9.65 1.74
CA PRO A 72 -2.48 -10.31 1.14
C PRO A 72 -3.79 -9.85 1.79
N VAL A 73 -4.79 -9.58 0.97
CA VAL A 73 -6.12 -9.11 1.35
C VAL A 73 -7.15 -9.68 0.38
N GLY A 74 -7.95 -10.66 0.82
CA GLY A 74 -8.87 -11.35 -0.08
C GLY A 74 -8.09 -12.11 -1.16
N ASN A 75 -8.42 -11.78 -2.42
CA ASN A 75 -7.74 -12.33 -3.60
C ASN A 75 -6.63 -11.39 -4.13
N PHE A 76 -6.28 -10.35 -3.38
CA PHE A 76 -5.33 -9.32 -3.80
C PHE A 76 -4.09 -9.32 -2.94
N ILE A 77 -2.99 -8.85 -3.51
CA ILE A 77 -1.76 -8.54 -2.77
C ILE A 77 -1.51 -7.04 -2.93
N LEU A 78 -1.23 -6.38 -1.82
CA LEU A 78 -0.98 -4.95 -1.73
C LEU A 78 0.53 -4.70 -1.56
N ASP A 79 1.17 -3.94 -2.44
CA ASP A 79 2.63 -3.73 -2.40
C ASP A 79 3.10 -3.19 -1.06
N PHE A 80 2.46 -2.13 -0.57
CA PHE A 80 2.63 -1.60 0.77
C PHE A 80 1.30 -1.22 1.39
N TYR A 81 1.12 -1.54 2.67
CA TYR A 81 -0.12 -1.32 3.38
C TYR A 81 0.12 -0.72 4.77
N CYS A 82 -0.55 0.40 5.06
CA CYS A 82 -0.61 1.00 6.39
C CYS A 82 -1.99 0.76 7.03
N PRO A 83 -2.10 -0.15 8.02
CA PRO A 83 -3.38 -0.47 8.65
C PRO A 83 -4.04 0.70 9.37
N ALA A 84 -3.26 1.65 9.89
CA ALA A 84 -3.78 2.79 10.65
C ALA A 84 -4.69 3.70 9.80
N TYR A 85 -4.41 3.79 8.49
CA TYR A 85 -5.13 4.65 7.56
C TYR A 85 -5.87 3.87 6.46
N LYS A 86 -5.82 2.53 6.49
CA LYS A 86 -6.20 1.66 5.36
C LYS A 86 -5.56 2.13 4.03
N LEU A 87 -4.33 2.64 4.11
CA LEU A 87 -3.63 3.20 2.97
C LEU A 87 -2.86 2.08 2.27
N VAL A 88 -3.09 1.95 0.97
CA VAL A 88 -2.33 1.13 0.05
C VAL A 88 -1.41 2.04 -0.73
N VAL A 89 -0.12 1.72 -0.76
CA VAL A 89 0.87 2.39 -1.60
C VAL A 89 1.34 1.40 -2.65
N GLU A 90 1.12 1.73 -3.91
CA GLU A 90 1.47 0.91 -5.07
C GLU A 90 2.62 1.59 -5.79
N ILE A 91 3.61 0.81 -6.22
CA ILE A 91 4.68 1.33 -7.06
C ILE A 91 4.27 1.08 -8.50
N ASP A 92 4.24 2.14 -9.31
CA ASP A 92 3.73 2.03 -10.67
C ASP A 92 4.59 1.03 -11.48
N GLY A 93 3.98 -0.10 -11.82
CA GLY A 93 4.55 -1.09 -12.71
C GLY A 93 4.29 -0.70 -14.16
N LYS A 94 4.93 -1.38 -15.13
CA LYS A 94 4.49 -1.25 -16.53
C LYS A 94 3.06 -1.77 -16.63
N ILE A 95 2.10 -0.88 -16.87
CA ILE A 95 0.70 -1.22 -17.11
C ILE A 95 0.57 -1.67 -18.58
N ASP A 96 -0.02 -2.84 -18.80
CA ASP A 96 -0.51 -3.26 -20.13
C ASP A 96 -2.01 -2.90 -20.24
N ASP A 97 -2.50 -2.57 -21.44
CA ASP A 97 -3.88 -2.11 -21.67
C ASP A 97 -4.92 -3.16 -21.20
N ARG A 98 -4.56 -4.44 -21.23
CA ARG A 98 -5.39 -5.57 -20.77
C ARG A 98 -5.59 -5.62 -19.26
N GLN A 99 -4.83 -4.87 -18.48
CA GLN A 99 -4.87 -4.86 -17.01
C GLN A 99 -5.92 -3.88 -16.46
N THR A 100 -6.42 -2.97 -17.28
CA THR A 100 -7.28 -1.84 -16.86
C THR A 100 -8.60 -2.27 -16.22
N GLU A 101 -9.29 -3.27 -16.77
CA GLU A 101 -10.58 -3.72 -16.22
C GLU A 101 -10.42 -4.43 -14.87
N TYR A 102 -9.38 -5.27 -14.75
CA TYR A 102 -9.05 -5.96 -13.52
C TYR A 102 -8.66 -4.97 -12.42
N ASP A 103 -7.83 -3.98 -12.76
CA ASP A 103 -7.40 -2.93 -11.85
C ASP A 103 -8.58 -2.09 -11.35
N ASN A 104 -9.50 -1.72 -12.24
CA ASN A 104 -10.71 -0.98 -11.85
C ASN A 104 -11.60 -1.79 -10.90
N ALA A 105 -11.83 -3.07 -11.20
CA ALA A 105 -12.60 -3.94 -10.32
C ALA A 105 -11.94 -4.12 -8.94
N ARG A 106 -10.61 -4.26 -8.91
CA ARG A 106 -9.82 -4.33 -7.69
C ARG A 106 -9.92 -3.05 -6.87
N THR A 107 -9.66 -1.90 -7.47
CA THR A 107 -9.72 -0.59 -6.79
C THR A 107 -11.11 -0.31 -6.25
N ASN A 108 -12.17 -0.60 -7.02
CA ASN A 108 -13.55 -0.45 -6.55
C ASN A 108 -13.84 -1.35 -5.34
N ARG A 109 -13.39 -2.60 -5.37
CA ARG A 109 -13.58 -3.55 -4.26
C ARG A 109 -12.80 -3.13 -3.02
N LEU A 110 -11.58 -2.63 -3.17
CA LEU A 110 -10.80 -2.11 -2.04
C LEU A 110 -11.46 -0.85 -1.44
N ALA A 111 -11.92 0.07 -2.29
CA ALA A 111 -12.61 1.30 -1.88
C ALA A 111 -13.90 1.03 -1.11
N GLU A 112 -14.68 0.01 -1.47
CA GLU A 112 -15.90 -0.39 -0.73
C GLU A 112 -15.62 -0.71 0.74
N TYR A 113 -14.43 -1.25 1.03
CA TYR A 113 -13.98 -1.57 2.40
C TYR A 113 -13.17 -0.43 3.04
N GLY A 114 -13.09 0.72 2.36
CA GLY A 114 -12.44 1.94 2.83
C GLY A 114 -10.92 1.93 2.71
N TYR A 115 -10.37 1.06 1.87
CA TYR A 115 -8.95 1.14 1.48
C TYR A 115 -8.75 2.29 0.50
N LYS A 116 -7.56 2.89 0.53
CA LYS A 116 -7.20 4.04 -0.29
C LYS A 116 -5.92 3.73 -1.04
N ASP A 117 -5.99 3.68 -2.37
CA ASP A 117 -4.83 3.42 -3.21
C ASP A 117 -4.07 4.72 -3.50
N TYR A 118 -2.75 4.67 -3.39
CA TYR A 118 -1.83 5.76 -3.71
C TYR A 118 -0.71 5.21 -4.57
N LYS A 119 -0.71 5.55 -5.85
CA LYS A 119 0.32 5.14 -6.82
C LYS A 119 1.51 6.11 -6.76
N ILE A 120 2.72 5.57 -6.76
CA ILE A 120 4.01 6.29 -6.78
C ILE A 120 4.71 6.06 -8.10
#